data_AF-A0A3N5Z411-F1
#
_entry.id   AF-A0A3N5Z411-F1
#
_cell.length_a   1.000
_cell.length_b   1.000
_cell.length_c   1.000
_cell.angle_alpha   90.00
_cell.angle_beta   90.00
_cell.angle_gamma   90.00
#
_symmetry.space_group_name_H-M   'P 1'
#
loop_
_entity.id
_entity.type
_entity.pdbx_description
1 polymer ?
#
loop_
_entity_poly.entity_id
_entity_poly.type
_entity_poly.pdbx_seq_one_letter_code
_entity_poly.pdbx_strand_id
1 'polypeptide(L)'
;MMTTDTEGFDLAFKLKEDPQFKQLPIIMLTAFLDKVRTEGAGPFEFILGEQWPVEWLFEKPLDAKKLLAKIEAILKERRSA
;
A
#
# COMPACT_ATOMS: atom_id res chain seq x y z
N MET A 1 -18.28 0.17 -0.48
CA MET A 1 -17.59 0.26 0.83
C MET A 1 -16.78 -1.00 1.00
N MET A 2 -15.53 -0.91 1.49
CA MET A 2 -14.80 -2.12 1.89
C MET A 2 -15.41 -2.69 3.16
N THR A 3 -15.27 -4.00 3.37
CA THR A 3 -15.89 -4.69 4.51
C THR A 3 -15.05 -4.55 5.77
N THR A 4 -13.73 -4.42 5.63
CA THR A 4 -12.78 -4.15 6.71
C THR A 4 -11.76 -3.09 6.30
N ASP A 5 -11.11 -2.47 7.28
CA ASP A 5 -10.07 -1.44 7.05
C ASP A 5 -8.77 -2.00 6.47
N THR A 6 -8.63 -3.33 6.47
CA THR A 6 -7.39 -4.05 6.14
C THR A 6 -7.48 -4.83 4.83
N GLU A 7 -8.66 -4.94 4.23
CA GLU A 7 -8.92 -5.75 3.03
C GLU A 7 -7.99 -5.39 1.85
N GLY A 8 -7.61 -4.11 1.74
CA GLY A 8 -6.64 -3.66 0.74
C GLY A 8 -5.23 -4.20 0.97
N PHE A 9 -4.80 -4.40 2.22
CA PHE A 9 -3.53 -5.04 2.57
C PHE A 9 -3.59 -6.54 2.31
N ASP A 10 -4.67 -7.21 2.71
CA ASP A 10 -4.86 -8.64 2.47
C ASP A 10 -4.79 -8.97 0.98
N LEU A 11 -5.38 -8.13 0.12
CA LEU A 11 -5.27 -8.26 -1.32
C LEU A 11 -3.83 -8.05 -1.82
N ALA A 12 -3.14 -7.03 -1.32
CA ALA A 12 -1.77 -6.74 -1.71
C ALA A 12 -0.82 -7.90 -1.36
N PHE A 13 -0.97 -8.51 -0.17
CA PHE A 13 -0.22 -9.71 0.21
C PHE A 13 -0.48 -10.88 -0.75
N LYS A 14 -1.76 -11.20 -1.02
CA LYS A 14 -2.13 -12.27 -1.97
C LYS A 14 -1.52 -12.06 -3.36
N LEU A 15 -1.52 -10.82 -3.86
CA LEU A 15 -0.90 -10.49 -5.15
C LEU A 15 0.62 -10.68 -5.15
N LYS A 16 1.29 -10.45 -4.02
CA LYS A 16 2.75 -10.66 -3.91
C LYS A 16 3.13 -12.14 -3.79
N GLU A 17 2.25 -12.96 -3.23
CA GLU A 17 2.42 -14.42 -3.14
C GLU A 17 2.20 -15.12 -4.49
N ASP A 18 1.32 -14.59 -5.34
CA ASP A 18 1.06 -15.15 -6.67
C ASP A 18 2.26 -14.89 -7.62
N PRO A 19 2.92 -15.94 -8.17
CA PRO A 19 4.04 -15.78 -9.11
C PRO A 19 3.71 -14.91 -10.34
N GLN A 20 2.45 -14.90 -10.78
CA GLN A 20 2.00 -14.08 -11.91
C GLN A 20 2.05 -12.59 -11.60
N PHE A 21 1.81 -12.20 -10.34
CA PHE A 21 1.70 -10.81 -9.90
C PHE A 21 2.83 -10.37 -8.97
N LYS A 22 3.78 -11.26 -8.64
CA LYS A 22 4.92 -10.99 -7.77
C LYS A 22 5.67 -9.71 -8.12
N GLN A 23 5.80 -9.43 -9.43
CA GLN A 23 6.47 -8.24 -9.94
C GLN A 23 5.53 -7.04 -10.14
N LEU A 24 4.23 -7.12 -9.87
CA LEU A 24 3.33 -5.97 -10.02
C LEU A 24 3.68 -4.88 -8.99
N PRO A 25 3.99 -3.64 -9.39
CA PRO A 25 4.10 -2.53 -8.45
C PRO A 25 2.72 -2.17 -7.92
N ILE A 26 2.60 -2.05 -6.61
CA ILE A 26 1.34 -1.71 -5.94
C ILE A 26 1.55 -0.40 -5.19
N ILE A 27 0.66 0.56 -5.40
CA ILE A 27 0.55 1.79 -4.62
C ILE A 27 -0.77 1.73 -3.87
N MET A 28 -0.74 1.95 -2.56
CA MET A 28 -1.95 1.97 -1.75
C MET A 28 -2.37 3.40 -1.43
N LEU A 29 -3.68 3.68 -1.50
CA LEU A 29 -4.27 4.92 -1.00
C LEU A 29 -5.21 4.59 0.17
N THR A 30 -4.89 5.08 1.37
CA THR A 30 -5.62 4.69 2.57
C THR A 30 -5.79 5.84 3.57
N ALA A 31 -6.77 5.72 4.45
CA ALA A 31 -6.90 6.55 5.67
C ALA A 31 -6.55 5.73 6.93
N PHE A 32 -5.96 4.56 6.74
CA PHE A 32 -5.59 3.63 7.80
C PHE A 32 -4.59 4.20 8.80
N LEU A 33 -3.65 5.03 8.35
CA LEU A 33 -2.65 5.64 9.24
C LEU A 33 -3.31 6.56 10.27
N ASP A 34 -4.34 7.31 9.88
CA ASP A 34 -5.16 8.06 10.84
C ASP A 34 -5.81 7.15 11.88
N LYS A 35 -6.36 6.00 11.49
CA LYS A 35 -6.95 5.04 12.42
C LYS A 35 -5.95 4.46 13.40
N VAL A 36 -4.75 4.10 12.93
CA VAL A 36 -3.66 3.63 13.79
C VAL A 36 -3.27 4.71 14.81
N ARG A 37 -3.26 5.99 14.40
CA ARG A 37 -2.97 7.11 15.31
C ARG A 37 -4.07 7.33 16.36
N THR A 38 -5.33 7.10 16.03
CA THR A 38 -6.46 7.32 16.94
C THR A 38 -6.78 6.14 17.84
N GLU A 39 -6.66 4.92 17.33
CA GLU A 39 -7.08 3.67 18.00
C GLU A 39 -5.88 2.87 18.55
N GLY A 40 -4.67 3.24 18.17
CA GLY A 40 -3.43 2.54 18.53
C GLY A 40 -3.09 1.41 17.56
N ALA A 41 -1.84 0.92 17.64
CA ALA A 41 -1.32 -0.12 16.75
C ALA A 41 -1.91 -1.51 17.01
N GLY A 42 -2.50 -1.76 18.19
CA GLY A 42 -2.92 -3.10 18.64
C GLY A 42 -3.82 -3.87 17.66
N PRO A 43 -4.94 -3.30 17.19
CA PRO A 43 -5.81 -3.94 16.19
C PRO A 43 -5.13 -4.22 14.84
N PHE A 44 -3.94 -3.68 14.62
CA PHE A 44 -3.25 -3.58 13.34
C PHE A 44 -1.81 -4.12 13.37
N GLU A 45 -1.39 -4.74 14.47
CA GLU A 45 -0.02 -5.24 14.67
C GLU A 45 0.39 -6.23 13.58
N PHE A 46 -0.54 -7.04 13.08
CA PHE A 46 -0.28 -7.99 12.01
C PHE A 46 0.14 -7.33 10.69
N ILE A 47 -0.30 -6.09 10.41
CA ILE A 47 0.12 -5.34 9.23
C ILE A 47 1.45 -4.62 9.50
N LEU A 48 1.59 -4.05 10.69
CA LEU A 48 2.77 -3.25 11.06
C LEU A 48 4.02 -4.11 11.33
N GLY A 49 3.83 -5.37 11.71
CA GLY A 49 4.91 -6.33 11.95
C GLY A 49 5.47 -7.01 10.70
N GLU A 50 4.78 -6.90 9.56
CA GLU A 50 5.20 -7.49 8.29
C GLU A 50 5.92 -6.49 7.37
N GLN A 51 6.66 -7.01 6.38
CA GLN A 51 7.12 -6.16 5.29
C GLN A 51 5.93 -5.69 4.47
N TRP A 52 5.83 -4.38 4.27
CA TRP A 52 4.74 -3.79 3.50
C TRP A 52 4.69 -4.37 2.08
N PRO A 53 3.54 -4.90 1.61
CA PRO A 53 3.42 -5.56 0.31
C PRO A 53 3.33 -4.55 -0.87
N VAL A 54 3.61 -3.28 -0.62
CA VAL A 54 3.40 -2.16 -1.56
C VAL A 54 4.66 -1.32 -1.70
N GLU A 55 4.84 -0.72 -2.88
CA GLU A 55 5.98 0.16 -3.19
C GLU A 55 5.84 1.53 -2.51
N TRP A 56 4.59 1.93 -2.27
CA TRP A 56 4.28 3.18 -1.62
C TRP A 56 2.86 3.20 -1.05
N LEU A 57 2.68 4.02 -0.03
CA LEU A 57 1.39 4.29 0.59
C LEU A 57 1.13 5.80 0.61
N PHE A 58 -0.04 6.19 0.13
CA PHE A 58 -0.55 7.55 0.21
C PHE A 58 -1.66 7.61 1.26
N GLU A 59 -1.61 8.66 2.06
CA GLU A 59 -2.69 9.05 2.94
C GLU A 59 -3.69 9.96 2.20
N LYS A 60 -4.97 9.86 2.57
CA LYS A 60 -6.01 10.76 2.07
C LYS A 60 -6.02 12.06 2.91
N PRO A 61 -6.30 13.23 2.31
CA PRO A 61 -6.63 13.45 0.90
C PRO A 61 -5.40 13.35 -0.02
N LEU A 62 -5.63 12.82 -1.22
CA LEU A 62 -4.57 12.56 -2.18
C LEU A 62 -4.15 13.83 -2.93
N ASP A 63 -2.85 14.14 -2.89
CA ASP A 63 -2.25 15.10 -3.79
C ASP A 63 -1.91 14.42 -5.14
N ALA A 64 -2.64 14.78 -6.18
CA ALA A 64 -2.47 14.22 -7.52
C ALA A 64 -1.06 14.44 -8.10
N LYS A 65 -0.41 15.58 -7.80
CA LYS A 65 0.95 15.84 -8.29
C LYS A 65 1.96 14.91 -7.63
N LYS A 66 1.80 14.66 -6.32
CA LYS A 66 2.65 13.68 -5.60
C LYS A 66 2.41 12.25 -6.10
N LEU A 67 1.16 11.88 -6.39
CA LEU A 67 0.85 10.57 -6.95
C LEU A 67 1.56 10.37 -8.30
N LEU A 68 1.39 11.32 -9.23
CA LEU A 68 1.98 11.23 -10.57
C LEU A 68 3.52 11.14 -10.49
N ALA A 69 4.15 12.00 -9.68
CA ALA A 69 5.59 11.95 -9.49
C ALA A 69 6.08 10.59 -8.96
N LYS A 70 5.32 9.96 -8.04
CA LYS A 70 5.69 8.65 -7.50
C LYS A 70 5.48 7.53 -8.51
N ILE A 71 4.40 7.57 -9.30
CA ILE A 71 4.17 6.60 -10.40
C ILE A 71 5.32 6.69 -11.41
N GLU A 72 5.69 7.89 -11.84
CA GLU A 72 6.81 8.10 -12.78
C GLU A 72 8.12 7.54 -12.24
N ALA A 73 8.42 7.76 -10.96
CA ALA A 73 9.62 7.23 -10.31
C ALA A 73 9.66 5.69 -10.31
N ILE A 74 8.55 5.04 -9.90
CA ILE A 74 8.44 3.57 -9.86
C ILE A 74 8.59 2.97 -11.27
N LEU A 75 7.94 3.56 -12.27
CA LEU A 75 8.04 3.09 -13.65
C LEU A 75 9.45 3.28 -14.24
N LYS A 76 10.14 4.38 -13.88
CA LYS A 76 11.51 4.64 -14.33
C LYS A 76 12.50 3.64 -13.73
N GLU A 77 12.40 3.37 -12.44
CA GLU A 77 13.23 2.38 -11.74
C GLU A 77 13.10 1.01 -12.39
N ARG A 78 11.86 0.56 -12.65
CA ARG A 78 11.56 -0.75 -13.25
C ARG A 78 11.97 -0.89 -14.71
N ARG A 79 12.05 0.20 -15.47
CA ARG A 79 12.58 0.15 -16.84
C ARG A 79 14.11 0.06 -16.87
N SER A 80 14.77 0.34 -15.75
CA SER A 80 16.23 0.38 -15.64
C SER A 80 16.82 -0.87 -14.98
N ALA A 81 15.97 -1.78 -14.50
CA ALA A 81 16.29 -3.06 -13.86
C ALA A 81 16.01 -4.22 -14.81
#